data_AF-A0A7S0GAU1-F1
#
_entry.id   AF-A0A7S0GAU1-F1
#
_cell.length_a   1.000
_cell.length_b   1.000
_cell.length_c   1.000
_cell.angle_alpha   90.00
_cell.angle_beta   90.00
_cell.angle_gamma   90.00
#
_symmetry.space_group_name_H-M   'P 1'
#
loop_
_entity.id
_entity.type
_entity.pdbx_description
1 polymer ?
#
loop_
_entity_poly.entity_id
_entity_poly.type
_entity_poly.pdbx_seq_one_letter_code
_entity_poly.pdbx_strand_id
1 'polypeptide(L)'
;DLEPKLDRFGLPVITADNINPPLPPDTELIPSDDVNKYRTQEEINAVLSRHTTVDISQFGNSVRILHVSPPVLAIDGFFSKKECEECFEVVNTSPDDTKDDSNEDGDKNGPMQVNSATFSPLSQSKRTSTTWFCHYHQTPSLLCKAHALLSPACSLPNFEEPQIVRYRTGQEFSWHYDEIPMQQCDNGGQRIATLLVYLNTMN
;
A
#
# COMPACT_ATOMS: atom_id res chain seq x y z
N ASP A 1 -8.87 -0.40 -38.75
CA ASP A 1 -9.54 0.36 -37.69
C ASP A 1 -9.62 -0.48 -36.43
N LEU A 2 -8.69 -0.29 -35.50
CA LEU A 2 -8.72 -0.87 -34.17
C LEU A 2 -8.63 0.30 -33.21
N GLU A 3 -9.78 0.88 -32.86
CA GLU A 3 -9.81 1.79 -31.73
C GLU A 3 -9.34 1.02 -30.48
N PRO A 4 -8.39 1.56 -29.71
CA PRO A 4 -7.90 0.88 -28.52
C PRO A 4 -9.04 0.74 -27.53
N LYS A 5 -9.33 -0.50 -27.10
CA LYS A 5 -10.24 -0.74 -25.97
C LYS A 5 -9.61 -0.11 -24.74
N LEU A 6 -10.28 0.88 -24.18
CA LEU A 6 -9.90 1.53 -22.93
C LEU A 6 -10.64 0.87 -21.77
N ASP A 7 -10.01 0.85 -20.59
CA ASP A 7 -10.65 0.43 -19.35
C ASP A 7 -11.60 1.51 -18.81
N ARG A 8 -12.20 1.26 -17.64
CA ARG A 8 -13.15 2.20 -17.00
C ARG A 8 -12.53 3.55 -16.61
N PHE A 9 -11.20 3.68 -16.67
CA PHE A 9 -10.46 4.89 -16.38
C PHE A 9 -9.94 5.59 -17.64
N GLY A 10 -10.29 5.09 -18.83
CA GLY A 10 -9.85 5.66 -20.10
C GLY A 10 -8.40 5.33 -20.45
N LEU A 11 -7.81 4.31 -19.82
CA LEU A 11 -6.45 3.84 -20.09
C LEU A 11 -6.50 2.64 -21.03
N PRO A 12 -5.48 2.42 -21.89
CA PRO A 12 -5.39 1.19 -22.69
C PRO A 12 -5.53 -0.04 -21.80
N VAL A 13 -6.36 -1.02 -22.21
CA VAL A 13 -6.49 -2.28 -21.47
C VAL A 13 -5.10 -2.89 -21.30
N ILE A 14 -4.70 -3.09 -20.04
CA ILE A 14 -3.39 -3.64 -19.70
C ILE A 14 -3.33 -5.07 -20.23
N THR A 15 -2.40 -5.32 -21.15
CA THR A 15 -2.02 -6.66 -21.62
C THR A 15 -0.74 -7.08 -20.90
N ALA A 16 -0.40 -8.37 -20.92
CA ALA A 16 0.85 -8.86 -20.34
C ALA A 16 2.09 -8.15 -20.92
N ASP A 17 2.02 -7.72 -22.18
CA ASP A 17 3.08 -6.97 -22.87
C ASP A 17 3.19 -5.49 -22.45
N ASN A 18 2.16 -4.95 -21.80
CA ASN A 18 2.08 -3.56 -21.35
C ASN A 18 2.45 -3.39 -19.86
N ILE A 19 2.80 -4.49 -19.17
CA ILE A 19 3.28 -4.46 -17.79
C ILE A 19 4.80 -4.24 -17.84
N ASN A 20 5.29 -3.19 -17.18
CA ASN A 20 6.71 -2.85 -17.13
C ASN A 20 7.15 -2.68 -15.67
N PRO A 21 8.08 -3.48 -15.11
CA PRO A 21 8.81 -4.55 -15.79
C PRO A 21 7.89 -5.69 -16.26
N PRO A 22 8.26 -6.39 -17.35
CA PRO A 22 7.49 -7.54 -17.83
C PRO A 22 7.42 -8.58 -16.71
N LEU A 23 6.25 -9.20 -16.56
CA LEU A 23 6.07 -10.27 -15.61
C LEU A 23 7.04 -11.43 -15.95
N PRO A 24 7.54 -12.15 -14.94
CA PRO A 24 8.30 -13.38 -15.18
C PRO A 24 7.54 -14.33 -16.13
N PRO A 25 8.25 -15.04 -17.02
CA PRO A 25 7.64 -16.09 -17.82
C PRO A 25 6.85 -17.06 -16.93
N ASP A 26 5.68 -17.51 -17.40
CA ASP A 26 4.78 -18.42 -16.68
C ASP A 26 4.13 -17.84 -15.40
N THR A 27 4.14 -16.52 -15.22
CA THR A 27 3.35 -15.88 -14.15
C THR A 27 1.87 -16.17 -14.36
N GLU A 28 1.27 -16.92 -13.44
CA GLU A 28 -0.15 -17.18 -13.42
C GLU A 28 -0.92 -15.89 -13.13
N LEU A 29 -1.90 -15.56 -13.98
CA LEU A 29 -2.78 -14.41 -13.82
C LEU A 29 -4.23 -14.87 -13.84
N ILE A 30 -4.84 -14.97 -12.65
CA ILE A 30 -6.23 -15.38 -12.50
C ILE A 30 -7.02 -14.23 -11.86
N PRO A 31 -7.87 -13.52 -12.61
CA PRO A 31 -8.77 -12.52 -12.04
C PRO A 31 -9.87 -13.17 -11.19
N SER A 32 -10.52 -12.39 -10.33
CA SER A 32 -11.74 -12.86 -9.68
C SER A 32 -12.85 -13.08 -10.70
N ASP A 33 -13.66 -14.12 -10.47
CA ASP A 33 -14.91 -14.41 -11.17
C ASP A 33 -15.97 -13.31 -10.98
N ASP A 34 -15.96 -12.63 -9.83
CA ASP A 34 -16.82 -11.47 -9.57
C ASP A 34 -16.16 -10.55 -8.54
N VAL A 35 -15.60 -9.45 -9.05
CA VAL A 35 -14.90 -8.42 -8.28
C VAL A 35 -15.82 -7.61 -7.36
N ASN A 36 -17.15 -7.67 -7.55
CA ASN A 36 -18.12 -6.94 -6.75
C ASN A 36 -18.73 -7.81 -5.64
N LYS A 37 -18.62 -9.14 -5.73
CA LYS A 37 -19.12 -10.05 -4.70
C LYS A 37 -18.21 -10.02 -3.46
N TYR A 38 -18.83 -9.83 -2.29
CA TYR A 38 -18.16 -10.01 -1.01
C TYR A 38 -17.91 -11.49 -0.72
N ARG A 39 -16.77 -11.78 -0.10
CA ARG A 39 -16.26 -13.14 0.09
C ARG A 39 -16.19 -13.51 1.56
N THR A 40 -16.39 -14.79 1.87
CA THR A 40 -16.26 -15.32 3.23
C THR A 40 -14.80 -15.52 3.61
N GLN A 41 -14.53 -15.71 4.92
CA GLN A 41 -13.20 -16.04 5.42
C GLN A 41 -12.64 -17.33 4.76
N GLU A 42 -13.49 -18.33 4.51
CA GLU A 42 -13.10 -19.58 3.86
C GLU A 42 -12.70 -19.36 2.40
N GLU A 43 -13.47 -18.56 1.65
CA GLU A 43 -13.14 -18.21 0.25
C GLU A 43 -11.81 -17.44 0.18
N ILE A 44 -11.56 -16.52 1.11
CA ILE A 44 -10.31 -15.75 1.19
C ILE A 44 -9.13 -16.65 1.56
N ASN A 45 -9.29 -17.54 2.55
CA ASN A 45 -8.26 -18.49 2.95
C ASN A 45 -7.90 -19.44 1.80
N ALA A 46 -8.86 -19.85 0.97
CA ALA A 46 -8.59 -20.69 -0.19
C ALA A 46 -7.65 -19.98 -1.18
N VAL A 47 -7.91 -18.71 -1.47
CA VAL A 47 -7.07 -17.89 -2.36
C VAL A 47 -5.69 -17.60 -1.76
N LEU A 48 -5.61 -17.33 -0.46
CA LEU A 48 -4.35 -17.00 0.21
C LEU A 48 -3.53 -18.22 0.66
N SER A 49 -4.03 -19.44 0.47
CA SER A 49 -3.47 -20.68 1.03
C SER A 49 -1.98 -20.93 0.76
N ARG A 50 -1.41 -20.33 -0.30
CA ARG A 50 0.01 -20.44 -0.68
C ARG A 50 0.86 -19.21 -0.31
N HIS A 51 0.28 -18.21 0.35
CA HIS A 51 0.90 -16.90 0.54
C HIS A 51 0.97 -16.48 2.01
N THR A 52 -0.18 -16.24 2.64
CA THR A 52 -0.28 -15.75 4.02
C THR A 52 -1.67 -16.08 4.58
N THR A 53 -1.93 -15.72 5.83
CA THR A 53 -3.28 -15.78 6.41
C THR A 53 -3.72 -14.40 6.84
N VAL A 54 -5.00 -14.10 6.67
CA VAL A 54 -5.60 -12.85 7.14
C VAL A 54 -6.85 -13.15 7.95
N ASP A 55 -7.13 -12.34 8.96
CA ASP A 55 -8.37 -12.37 9.73
C ASP A 55 -9.26 -11.20 9.32
N ILE A 56 -10.37 -11.53 8.66
CA ILE A 56 -11.35 -10.53 8.19
C ILE A 56 -12.54 -10.37 9.13
N SER A 57 -12.53 -11.00 10.31
CA SER A 57 -13.64 -10.96 11.26
C SER A 57 -14.08 -9.53 11.62
N GLN A 58 -13.13 -8.61 11.76
CA GLN A 58 -13.39 -7.20 12.03
C GLN A 58 -14.00 -6.42 10.84
N PHE A 59 -13.92 -6.94 9.62
CA PHE A 59 -14.43 -6.31 8.40
C PHE A 59 -15.73 -6.94 7.90
N GLY A 60 -16.14 -8.08 8.47
CA GLY A 60 -17.35 -8.80 8.10
C GLY A 60 -17.41 -9.09 6.59
N ASN A 61 -18.57 -8.84 5.99
CA ASN A 61 -18.79 -9.06 4.55
C ASN A 61 -18.38 -7.84 3.71
N SER A 62 -17.27 -7.17 4.04
CA SER A 62 -16.77 -5.99 3.31
C SER A 62 -15.51 -6.28 2.49
N VAL A 63 -15.14 -7.55 2.35
CA VAL A 63 -13.92 -7.97 1.64
C VAL A 63 -14.27 -8.59 0.30
N ARG A 64 -13.62 -8.13 -0.76
CA ARG A 64 -13.76 -8.61 -2.15
C ARG A 64 -12.42 -9.12 -2.64
N ILE A 65 -12.45 -10.14 -3.49
CA ILE A 65 -11.25 -10.60 -4.20
C ILE A 65 -11.23 -9.87 -5.54
N LEU A 66 -10.17 -9.12 -5.81
CA LEU A 66 -9.94 -8.51 -7.12
C LEU A 66 -9.19 -9.46 -8.04
N HIS A 67 -8.27 -10.24 -7.46
CA HIS A 67 -7.42 -11.16 -8.18
C HIS A 67 -7.11 -12.39 -7.32
N VAL A 68 -7.11 -13.58 -7.93
CA VAL A 68 -6.84 -14.86 -7.26
C VAL A 68 -5.35 -15.17 -7.28
N SER A 69 -4.65 -14.94 -8.40
CA SER A 69 -3.22 -15.24 -8.53
C SER A 69 -2.55 -14.21 -9.42
N PRO A 70 -1.72 -13.28 -8.90
CA PRO A 70 -1.42 -13.11 -7.48
C PRO A 70 -2.67 -12.67 -6.70
N PRO A 71 -2.81 -13.03 -5.40
CA PRO A 71 -3.93 -12.58 -4.59
C PRO A 71 -3.96 -11.07 -4.41
N VAL A 72 -5.10 -10.45 -4.72
CA VAL A 72 -5.38 -9.04 -4.43
C VAL A 72 -6.76 -8.93 -3.80
N LEU A 73 -6.83 -8.38 -2.59
CA LEU A 73 -8.06 -8.17 -1.85
C LEU A 73 -8.39 -6.67 -1.77
N ALA A 74 -9.67 -6.35 -1.79
CA ALA A 74 -10.18 -5.02 -1.46
C ALA A 74 -11.02 -5.12 -0.18
N ILE A 75 -10.76 -4.24 0.78
CA ILE A 75 -11.51 -4.14 2.04
C ILE A 75 -12.23 -2.80 2.06
N ASP A 76 -13.52 -2.84 1.82
CA ASP A 76 -14.36 -1.64 1.84
C ASP A 76 -14.57 -1.21 3.31
N GLY A 77 -14.47 0.09 3.57
CA GLY A 77 -14.61 0.62 4.93
C GLY A 77 -13.46 0.27 5.89
N PHE A 78 -12.26 -0.06 5.37
CA PHE A 78 -11.08 -0.33 6.20
C PHE A 78 -10.82 0.80 7.21
N PHE A 79 -10.86 2.05 6.76
CA PHE A 79 -10.89 3.23 7.61
C PHE A 79 -12.25 3.92 7.59
N SER A 80 -12.64 4.40 8.75
CA SER A 80 -13.69 5.41 8.91
C SER A 80 -13.17 6.78 8.48
N LYS A 81 -14.09 7.71 8.23
CA LYS A 81 -13.76 9.11 7.89
C LYS A 81 -12.83 9.75 8.93
N LYS A 82 -13.05 9.46 10.22
CA LYS A 82 -12.23 9.96 11.32
C LYS A 82 -10.79 9.44 11.24
N GLU A 83 -10.61 8.15 10.96
CA GLU A 83 -9.26 7.56 10.84
C GLU A 83 -8.50 8.07 9.61
N CYS A 84 -9.21 8.39 8.53
CA CYS A 84 -8.61 9.10 7.40
C CYS A 84 -8.16 10.52 7.81
N GLU A 85 -8.99 11.25 8.56
CA GLU A 85 -8.67 12.59 9.09
C GLU A 85 -7.45 12.56 10.03
N GLU A 86 -7.37 11.57 10.92
CA GLU A 86 -6.19 11.33 11.78
C GLU A 86 -4.89 11.19 10.97
N CYS A 87 -4.93 10.46 9.84
CA CYS A 87 -3.76 10.34 8.96
C CYS A 87 -3.38 11.68 8.29
N PHE A 88 -4.37 12.52 7.94
CA PHE A 88 -4.09 13.85 7.40
C PHE A 88 -3.48 14.77 8.45
N GLU A 89 -3.91 14.69 9.71
CA GLU A 89 -3.35 15.48 10.80
C GLU A 89 -1.87 15.17 11.02
N VAL A 90 -1.46 13.89 10.94
CA VAL A 90 -0.04 13.49 11.04
C VAL A 90 0.85 14.28 10.09
N VAL A 91 0.46 14.42 8.82
CA VAL A 91 1.29 15.09 7.80
C VAL A 91 1.10 16.60 7.72
N ASN A 92 0.04 17.14 8.32
CA ASN A 92 -0.23 18.58 8.36
C ASN A 92 0.26 19.25 9.65
N THR A 93 0.60 18.47 10.68
CA THR A 93 1.22 19.00 11.90
C THR A 93 2.62 19.50 11.54
N SER A 94 2.83 20.82 11.65
CA SER A 94 4.12 21.42 11.33
C SER A 94 5.16 21.00 12.36
N PRO A 95 6.44 20.75 11.97
CA PRO A 95 7.53 20.57 12.93
C PRO A 95 7.71 21.76 13.89
N ASP A 96 7.16 22.92 13.53
CA ASP A 96 7.25 24.17 14.30
C ASP A 96 6.27 24.27 15.49
N ASP A 97 5.28 23.39 15.60
CA ASP A 97 4.31 23.41 16.73
C ASP A 97 4.81 22.66 17.97
N THR A 98 5.94 21.95 17.87
CA THR A 98 6.66 21.35 19.00
C THR A 98 7.99 22.06 19.22
N LYS A 99 7.95 23.36 19.54
CA LYS A 99 9.10 24.05 20.15
C LYS A 99 9.19 23.66 21.63
N ASP A 100 9.80 22.52 21.89
CA ASP A 100 10.53 22.33 23.15
C ASP A 100 12.01 22.59 22.84
N ASP A 101 12.45 23.81 23.13
CA ASP A 101 13.81 24.36 22.94
C ASP A 101 14.85 23.72 23.90
N SER A 102 14.84 22.40 24.10
CA SER A 102 15.73 21.79 25.09
C SER A 102 16.19 20.36 24.81
N ASN A 103 16.60 20.02 23.59
CA ASN A 103 17.50 18.88 23.38
C ASN A 103 18.37 19.07 22.13
N GLU A 104 19.69 19.11 22.33
CA GLU A 104 20.74 19.11 21.29
C GLU A 104 20.96 17.71 20.65
N ASP A 105 20.02 16.78 20.83
CA ASP A 105 19.98 15.51 20.10
C ASP A 105 18.82 15.58 19.09
N GLY A 106 19.17 15.66 17.81
CA GLY A 106 18.29 15.99 16.69
C GLY A 106 17.29 14.92 16.29
N ASP A 107 16.54 14.37 17.25
CA ASP A 107 15.43 13.47 16.97
C ASP A 107 14.20 14.29 16.55
N LYS A 108 14.06 14.47 15.24
CA LYS A 108 12.88 15.14 14.66
C LYS A 108 11.68 14.21 14.83
N ASN A 109 10.97 14.36 15.95
CA ASN A 109 9.83 13.54 16.36
C ASN A 109 8.59 13.59 15.43
N GLY A 110 8.69 14.29 14.29
CA GLY A 110 7.65 14.48 13.29
C GLY A 110 7.90 13.62 12.04
N PRO A 111 6.88 13.39 11.20
CA PRO A 111 7.04 12.56 10.02
C PRO A 111 8.07 13.15 9.05
N MET A 112 8.92 12.30 8.49
CA MET A 112 9.98 12.73 7.56
C MET A 112 9.41 12.88 6.15
N GLN A 113 9.25 14.12 5.69
CA GLN A 113 8.82 14.42 4.33
C GLN A 113 9.96 14.22 3.32
N VAL A 114 9.71 13.43 2.28
CA VAL A 114 10.60 13.22 1.14
C VAL A 114 9.89 13.63 -0.15
N ASN A 115 10.41 14.66 -0.81
CA ASN A 115 10.02 15.00 -2.18
C ASN A 115 10.79 14.08 -3.12
N SER A 116 10.19 12.93 -3.44
CA SER A 116 10.85 11.90 -4.24
C SER A 116 10.57 12.15 -5.71
N ALA A 117 11.28 13.10 -6.29
CA ALA A 117 11.61 13.06 -7.70
C ALA A 117 12.85 12.17 -7.84
N THR A 118 12.70 10.87 -7.58
CA THR A 118 13.84 9.94 -7.59
C THR A 118 14.17 9.60 -9.04
N PHE A 119 14.89 10.50 -9.71
CA PHE A 119 15.51 10.26 -11.01
C PHE A 119 16.89 9.58 -10.84
N SER A 120 17.01 8.68 -9.87
CA SER A 120 18.25 7.90 -9.72
C SER A 120 18.29 6.86 -10.84
N PRO A 121 19.40 6.70 -11.57
CA PRO A 121 19.55 5.65 -12.58
C PRO A 121 19.46 4.22 -11.98
N LEU A 122 19.48 4.09 -10.65
CA LEU A 122 19.27 2.83 -9.92
C LEU A 122 17.81 2.62 -9.48
N SER A 123 16.97 3.64 -9.54
CA SER A 123 15.55 3.52 -9.18
C SER A 123 14.78 2.99 -10.39
N GLN A 124 14.31 1.75 -10.30
CA GLN A 124 13.47 1.12 -11.33
C GLN A 124 12.14 1.86 -11.54
N SER A 125 11.74 2.70 -10.59
CA SER A 125 10.47 3.42 -10.60
C SER A 125 10.64 4.93 -10.47
N LYS A 126 9.94 5.65 -11.35
CA LYS A 126 9.69 7.08 -11.27
C LYS A 126 8.53 7.35 -10.31
N ARG A 127 8.86 7.87 -9.14
CA ARG A 127 7.90 8.49 -8.22
C ARG A 127 7.92 10.00 -8.42
N THR A 128 6.76 10.64 -8.33
CA THR A 128 6.64 12.11 -8.38
C THR A 128 5.73 12.67 -7.30
N SER A 129 5.28 11.82 -6.36
CA SER A 129 4.46 12.19 -5.22
C SER A 129 5.24 12.86 -4.09
N THR A 130 4.52 13.43 -3.14
CA THR A 130 5.06 13.76 -1.82
C THR A 130 4.84 12.56 -0.89
N THR A 131 5.90 12.07 -0.24
CA THR A 131 5.82 10.96 0.72
C THR A 131 6.26 11.44 2.09
N TRP A 132 5.58 10.98 3.13
CA TRP A 132 5.96 11.12 4.53
C TRP A 132 6.21 9.73 5.10
N PHE A 133 7.39 9.52 5.68
CA PHE A 133 7.69 8.34 6.49
C PHE A 133 7.30 8.65 7.92
N CYS A 134 6.37 7.87 8.46
CA CYS A 134 5.77 8.11 9.77
C CYS A 134 6.30 7.10 10.78
N HIS A 135 6.69 7.57 11.96
CA HIS A 135 7.06 6.69 13.06
C HIS A 135 5.84 5.89 13.54
N TYR A 136 6.06 4.69 14.07
CA TYR A 136 4.98 3.80 14.50
C TYR A 136 3.95 4.48 15.42
N HIS A 137 4.43 5.31 16.37
CA HIS A 137 3.57 5.99 17.34
C HIS A 137 2.67 7.08 16.71
N GLN A 138 2.95 7.52 15.48
CA GLN A 138 2.19 8.55 14.78
C GLN A 138 0.94 7.97 14.10
N THR A 139 0.89 6.65 13.85
CA THR A 139 -0.21 6.00 13.11
C THR A 139 -0.78 4.78 13.86
N PRO A 140 -1.21 4.92 15.13
CA PRO A 140 -1.67 3.79 15.93
C PRO A 140 -2.91 3.10 15.34
N SER A 141 -3.88 3.86 14.81
CA SER A 141 -5.10 3.32 14.19
C SER A 141 -4.79 2.40 13.01
N LEU A 142 -3.82 2.78 12.17
CA LEU A 142 -3.35 1.97 11.04
C LEU A 142 -2.70 0.68 11.52
N LEU A 143 -1.75 0.77 12.44
CA LEU A 143 -0.99 -0.40 12.92
C LEU A 143 -1.90 -1.39 13.65
N CYS A 144 -2.84 -0.91 14.47
CA CYS A 144 -3.81 -1.77 15.14
C CYS A 144 -4.68 -2.54 14.14
N LYS A 145 -5.24 -1.87 13.13
CA LYS A 145 -6.08 -2.53 12.12
C LYS A 145 -5.30 -3.47 11.22
N ALA A 146 -4.10 -3.06 10.79
CA ALA A 146 -3.21 -3.89 9.99
C ALA A 146 -2.75 -5.13 10.78
N HIS A 147 -2.42 -4.98 12.05
CA HIS A 147 -2.09 -6.11 12.91
C HIS A 147 -3.29 -7.03 13.12
N ALA A 148 -4.47 -6.50 13.38
CA ALA A 148 -5.69 -7.32 13.51
C ALA A 148 -6.04 -8.05 12.20
N LEU A 149 -5.74 -7.47 11.03
CA LEU A 149 -5.92 -8.12 9.73
C LEU A 149 -4.89 -9.23 9.48
N LEU A 150 -3.63 -9.00 9.86
CA LEU A 150 -2.52 -9.89 9.51
C LEU A 150 -2.13 -10.87 10.63
N SER A 151 -2.75 -10.77 11.81
CA SER A 151 -2.53 -11.70 12.92
C SER A 151 -3.24 -13.03 12.63
N PRO A 152 -2.63 -14.19 12.92
CA PRO A 152 -1.32 -14.39 13.57
C PRO A 152 -0.13 -14.47 12.59
N ALA A 153 -0.35 -14.33 11.28
CA ALA A 153 0.71 -14.52 10.27
C ALA A 153 1.84 -13.47 10.35
N CYS A 154 1.54 -12.25 10.79
CA CYS A 154 2.52 -11.17 10.83
C CYS A 154 2.48 -10.42 12.17
N SER A 155 3.63 -10.36 12.84
CA SER A 155 3.78 -9.64 14.12
C SER A 155 4.23 -8.20 13.89
N LEU A 156 3.95 -7.29 14.83
CA LEU A 156 4.30 -5.87 14.69
C LEU A 156 5.78 -5.60 14.33
N PRO A 157 6.78 -6.34 14.86
CA PRO A 157 8.18 -6.18 14.43
C PRO A 157 8.47 -6.46 12.95
N ASN A 158 7.55 -7.10 12.23
CA ASN A 158 7.67 -7.37 10.80
C ASN A 158 7.03 -6.27 9.92
N PHE A 159 6.41 -5.26 10.53
CA PHE A 159 5.87 -4.13 9.80
C PHE A 159 6.99 -3.11 9.58
N GLU A 160 7.05 -2.53 8.39
CA GLU A 160 7.80 -1.30 8.17
C GLU A 160 7.04 -0.11 8.75
N GLU A 161 7.77 0.99 8.98
CA GLU A 161 7.17 2.27 9.34
C GLU A 161 6.19 2.73 8.24
N PRO A 162 4.97 3.17 8.60
CA PRO A 162 3.97 3.56 7.62
C PRO A 162 4.39 4.74 6.74
N GLN A 163 3.91 4.72 5.49
CA GLN A 163 4.14 5.80 4.53
C GLN A 163 2.81 6.44 4.16
N ILE A 164 2.71 7.76 4.34
CA ILE A 164 1.60 8.56 3.84
C ILE A 164 2.05 9.20 2.53
N VAL A 165 1.25 9.02 1.47
CA VAL A 165 1.60 9.48 0.13
C VAL A 165 0.51 10.37 -0.44
N ARG A 166 0.90 11.53 -0.98
CA ARG A 166 -0.01 12.46 -1.65
C ARG A 166 0.37 12.64 -3.12
N TYR A 167 -0.63 12.49 -3.98
CA TYR A 167 -0.56 12.78 -5.41
C TYR A 167 -1.38 14.03 -5.72
N ARG A 168 -0.77 14.97 -6.47
CA ARG A 168 -1.43 16.10 -7.12
C ARG A 168 -1.69 15.76 -8.59
N THR A 169 -2.50 16.57 -9.27
CA THR A 169 -2.72 16.45 -10.72
C THR A 169 -1.39 16.35 -11.47
N GLY A 170 -1.24 15.32 -12.29
CA GLY A 170 -0.03 15.04 -13.06
C GLY A 170 1.09 14.32 -12.30
N GLN A 171 0.92 14.06 -11.00
CA GLN A 171 1.84 13.19 -10.24
C GLN A 171 1.40 11.73 -10.37
N GLU A 172 2.40 10.88 -10.49
CA GLU A 172 2.27 9.43 -10.67
C GLU A 172 3.35 8.70 -9.84
N PHE A 173 3.13 7.40 -9.68
CA PHE A 173 4.16 6.45 -9.32
C PHE A 173 4.14 5.37 -10.39
N SER A 174 5.24 5.25 -11.15
CA SER A 174 5.31 4.23 -12.18
C SER A 174 5.28 2.83 -11.58
N TRP A 175 4.95 1.87 -12.44
CA TRP A 175 4.99 0.46 -12.12
C TRP A 175 6.33 0.05 -11.47
N HIS A 176 6.22 -0.78 -10.45
CA HIS A 176 7.34 -1.39 -9.75
C HIS A 176 6.83 -2.58 -8.94
N TYR A 177 7.77 -3.44 -8.55
CA TYR A 177 7.54 -4.38 -7.48
C TYR A 177 7.86 -3.72 -6.15
N ASP A 178 7.08 -4.06 -5.13
CA ASP A 178 7.40 -3.68 -3.76
C ASP A 178 8.59 -4.48 -3.21
N GLU A 179 9.06 -5.50 -3.94
CA GLU A 179 10.18 -6.34 -3.54
C GLU A 179 11.44 -5.52 -3.24
N ILE A 180 12.12 -5.91 -2.17
CA ILE A 180 13.43 -5.38 -1.81
C ILE A 180 14.48 -6.13 -2.65
N PRO A 181 15.41 -5.44 -3.32
CA PRO A 181 16.53 -6.09 -4.00
C PRO A 181 17.29 -6.99 -3.03
N MET A 182 17.67 -8.20 -3.47
CA MET A 182 18.29 -9.21 -2.61
C MET A 182 19.51 -8.69 -1.83
N GLN A 183 20.26 -7.74 -2.38
CA GLN A 183 21.42 -7.12 -1.72
C GLN A 183 21.06 -6.22 -0.53
N GLN A 184 19.79 -5.86 -0.39
CA GLN A 184 19.25 -5.02 0.69
C GLN A 184 18.39 -5.81 1.69
N CYS A 185 18.12 -7.09 1.41
CA CYS A 185 17.32 -7.96 2.28
C CYS A 185 17.99 -8.23 3.65
N ASP A 186 19.30 -8.03 3.78
CA ASP A 186 20.02 -8.17 5.06
C ASP A 186 19.50 -7.19 6.14
N ASN A 187 18.81 -6.11 5.73
CA ASN A 187 18.29 -5.06 6.60
C ASN A 187 16.83 -5.26 7.04
N GLY A 188 16.33 -6.50 7.10
CA GLY A 188 14.96 -6.76 7.60
C GLY A 188 14.16 -7.80 6.82
N GLY A 189 14.73 -8.40 5.79
CA GLY A 189 14.11 -9.45 4.98
C GLY A 189 13.43 -8.92 3.71
N GLN A 190 12.54 -9.76 3.14
CA GLN A 190 11.75 -9.45 1.96
C GLN A 190 10.31 -9.08 2.35
N ARG A 191 9.71 -8.14 1.63
CA ARG A 191 8.29 -7.81 1.76
C ARG A 191 7.43 -8.91 1.17
N ILE A 192 6.49 -9.41 1.97
CA ILE A 192 5.60 -10.51 1.60
C ILE A 192 4.18 -10.05 1.26
N ALA A 193 3.79 -8.86 1.70
CA ALA A 193 2.47 -8.28 1.48
C ALA A 193 2.53 -6.75 1.59
N THR A 194 1.65 -6.07 0.87
CA THR A 194 1.46 -4.62 0.94
C THR A 194 0.02 -4.30 1.29
N LEU A 195 -0.18 -3.45 2.29
CA LEU A 195 -1.49 -2.88 2.63
C LEU A 195 -1.55 -1.43 2.12
N LEU A 196 -2.33 -1.20 1.07
CA LEU A 196 -2.58 0.13 0.53
C LEU A 196 -3.95 0.65 1.01
N VAL A 197 -3.95 1.78 1.72
CA VAL A 197 -5.16 2.40 2.26
C VAL A 197 -5.43 3.73 1.55
N TYR A 198 -6.60 3.87 0.94
CA TYR A 198 -7.04 5.11 0.32
C TYR A 198 -7.62 6.06 1.38
N LEU A 199 -6.98 7.23 1.56
CA LEU A 199 -7.38 8.21 2.57
C LEU A 199 -8.45 9.20 2.07
N ASN A 200 -8.63 9.31 0.76
CA ASN A 200 -9.65 10.14 0.12
C ASN A 200 -10.14 9.53 -1.20
N THR A 201 -11.28 10.01 -1.67
CA THR A 201 -11.77 9.76 -3.02
C THR A 201 -11.14 10.77 -3.98
N MET A 202 -10.73 10.28 -5.16
CA MET A 202 -10.37 11.13 -6.29
C MET A 202 -11.63 11.43 -7.09
N ASN A 203 -11.96 12.71 -7.25
CA ASN A 203 -13.08 13.19 -8.05
C ASN A 203 -12.60 13.67 -9.43
#